data_AF-A0AAD7ZV72-F1
#
_entry.id   AF-A0AAD7ZV72-F1
#
_cell.length_a   1.000
_cell.length_b   1.000
_cell.length_c   1.000
_cell.angle_alpha   90.00
_cell.angle_beta   90.00
_cell.angle_gamma   90.00
#
_symmetry.space_group_name_H-M   'P 1'
#
loop_
_entity.id
_entity.type
_entity.pdbx_description
1 polymer ?
#
loop_
_entity_poly.entity_id
_entity_poly.type
_entity_poly.pdbx_seq_one_letter_code
_entity_poly.pdbx_strand_id
1 'polypeptide(L)'
;ARNHGVGYYSFSQDEDIRKSQQEALNKLRQQTQKVQEATKDARERRKQQMEARLKAARRRKRERMGLPPEDEQQEPEVNEEADEEEEEAKPVEKPKSLQNPTTTKPPKVRPWDIGKEGVKQVMSQEDWVEKKRKERVDEFAPPSSYRPDFIPSSDPQVKSKPTLFFSSKKPKSARDSVKRQMEISSCDDLEAAGSSTETRGRGTEVPPPATFEYYGPTSTAVKKNYTKGGDLESAIDAGLKFLRQQTEEKQKMREKGLLDIV
;
A
#
# COMPACT_ATOMS: atom_id res chain seq x y z
N ALA A 1 5.64 -27.90 39.02
CA ALA A 1 4.40 -27.56 38.30
C ALA A 1 4.74 -26.57 37.18
N ARG A 2 4.20 -26.73 35.97
CA ARG A 2 4.38 -25.76 34.89
C ARG A 2 3.45 -24.58 35.17
N ASN A 3 4.00 -23.44 35.56
CA ASN A 3 3.24 -22.18 35.67
C ASN A 3 2.62 -21.93 34.30
N HIS A 4 1.28 -21.86 34.24
CA HIS A 4 0.54 -21.74 32.99
C HIS A 4 1.05 -20.54 32.17
N GLY A 5 1.32 -20.78 30.88
CA GLY A 5 1.83 -19.76 29.96
C GLY A 5 0.80 -18.69 29.59
N VAL A 6 1.21 -17.77 28.72
CA VAL A 6 0.48 -16.56 28.32
C VAL A 6 -0.99 -16.88 27.95
N GLY A 7 -1.92 -16.29 28.70
CA GLY A 7 -3.33 -16.24 28.35
C GLY A 7 -4.25 -17.26 29.02
N TYR A 8 -3.85 -17.88 30.14
CA TYR A 8 -4.79 -18.72 30.89
C TYR A 8 -5.85 -17.88 31.61
N TYR A 9 -7.09 -17.92 31.11
CA TYR A 9 -8.26 -17.41 31.83
C TYR A 9 -8.65 -18.43 32.89
N SER A 10 -8.49 -18.08 34.17
CA SER A 10 -8.84 -18.94 35.29
C SER A 10 -10.36 -18.96 35.47
N PHE A 11 -11.01 -20.04 35.07
CA PHE A 11 -12.43 -20.24 35.33
C PHE A 11 -12.70 -20.49 36.83
N SER A 12 -13.91 -20.16 37.27
CA SER A 12 -14.36 -20.50 38.62
C SER A 12 -14.30 -22.01 38.88
N GLN A 13 -14.12 -22.38 40.15
CA GLN A 13 -14.18 -23.77 40.59
C GLN A 13 -15.61 -24.32 40.56
N ASP A 14 -16.59 -23.45 40.79
CA ASP A 14 -18.02 -23.78 40.71
C ASP A 14 -18.45 -24.05 39.26
N GLU A 15 -19.15 -25.17 39.05
CA GLU A 15 -19.51 -25.62 37.70
C GLU A 15 -20.45 -24.66 36.98
N ASP A 16 -21.44 -24.11 37.67
CA ASP A 16 -22.43 -23.22 37.06
C ASP A 16 -21.82 -21.89 36.64
N ILE A 17 -20.95 -21.33 37.48
CA ILE A 17 -20.19 -20.11 37.17
C ILE A 17 -19.22 -20.38 36.02
N ARG A 18 -18.53 -21.52 36.03
CA ARG A 18 -17.63 -21.93 34.93
C ARG A 18 -18.38 -22.06 33.60
N LYS A 19 -19.55 -22.72 33.58
CA LYS A 19 -20.38 -22.86 32.37
C LYS A 19 -20.78 -21.49 31.82
N SER A 20 -21.27 -20.60 32.69
CA SER A 20 -21.61 -19.23 32.32
C SER A 20 -20.42 -18.46 31.71
N GLN A 21 -19.24 -18.57 32.32
CA GLN A 21 -18.00 -17.95 31.81
C GLN A 21 -17.58 -18.53 30.45
N GLN A 22 -17.69 -19.84 30.26
CA GLN A 22 -17.39 -20.50 28.99
C GLN A 22 -18.37 -20.08 27.89
N GLU A 23 -19.67 -20.00 28.19
CA GLU A 23 -20.67 -19.51 27.25
C GLU A 23 -20.42 -18.06 26.84
N ALA A 24 -20.05 -17.19 27.77
CA ALA A 24 -19.71 -15.81 27.48
C ALA A 24 -18.51 -15.72 26.51
N LEU A 25 -17.45 -16.50 26.76
CA LEU A 25 -16.29 -16.59 25.86
C LEU A 25 -16.67 -17.15 24.48
N ASN A 26 -17.50 -18.19 24.43
CA ASN A 26 -17.97 -18.77 23.17
C ASN A 26 -18.80 -17.77 22.36
N LYS A 27 -19.67 -16.99 23.00
CA LYS A 27 -20.43 -15.91 22.35
C LYS A 27 -19.48 -14.85 21.77
N LEU A 28 -18.46 -14.42 22.51
CA LEU A 28 -17.46 -13.46 22.02
C LEU A 28 -16.67 -14.03 20.83
N ARG A 29 -16.34 -15.32 20.87
CA ARG A 29 -15.66 -16.01 19.76
C ARG A 29 -16.52 -16.04 18.51
N GLN A 30 -17.80 -16.38 18.64
CA GLN A 30 -18.75 -16.38 17.51
C GLN A 30 -18.93 -14.97 16.92
N GLN A 31 -18.98 -13.93 17.76
CA GLN A 31 -19.01 -12.54 17.27
C GLN A 31 -17.75 -12.21 16.47
N THR A 32 -16.58 -12.58 16.99
CA THR A 32 -15.29 -12.36 16.30
C THR A 32 -15.23 -13.11 14.96
N GLN A 33 -15.69 -14.36 14.93
CA GLN A 33 -15.75 -15.16 13.69
C GLN A 33 -16.68 -14.52 12.66
N LYS A 34 -17.88 -14.09 13.05
CA LYS A 34 -18.82 -13.40 12.14
C LYS A 34 -18.21 -12.12 11.55
N VAL A 35 -17.49 -11.35 12.35
CA VAL A 35 -16.79 -10.15 11.85
C VAL A 35 -15.70 -10.55 10.85
N GLN A 36 -14.89 -11.56 11.16
CA GLN A 36 -13.86 -12.04 10.24
C GLN A 36 -14.45 -12.53 8.92
N GLU A 37 -15.51 -13.34 8.96
CA GLU A 37 -16.22 -13.82 7.77
C GLU A 37 -16.76 -12.64 6.94
N ALA A 38 -17.47 -11.70 7.56
CA ALA A 38 -17.98 -10.53 6.85
C ALA A 38 -16.86 -9.72 6.18
N THR A 39 -15.69 -9.59 6.81
CA THR A 39 -14.54 -8.92 6.20
C THR A 39 -13.93 -9.71 5.04
N LYS A 40 -13.91 -11.04 5.12
CA LYS A 40 -13.46 -11.92 4.04
C LYS A 40 -14.41 -11.84 2.84
N ASP A 41 -15.71 -11.95 3.07
CA ASP A 41 -16.72 -11.85 2.02
C ASP A 41 -16.66 -10.49 1.31
N ALA A 42 -16.48 -9.40 2.06
CA ALA A 42 -16.32 -8.08 1.47
C ALA A 42 -15.06 -7.97 0.59
N ARG A 43 -13.97 -8.62 1.01
CA ARG A 43 -12.72 -8.69 0.23
C ARG A 43 -12.92 -9.51 -1.04
N GLU A 44 -13.59 -10.65 -0.96
CA GLU A 44 -13.89 -11.52 -2.10
C GLU A 44 -14.80 -10.83 -3.11
N ARG A 45 -15.87 -10.17 -2.66
CA ARG A 45 -16.73 -9.36 -3.54
C ARG A 45 -15.94 -8.27 -4.26
N ARG A 46 -15.01 -7.60 -3.58
CA ARG A 46 -14.13 -6.59 -4.20
C ARG A 46 -13.18 -7.22 -5.21
N LYS A 47 -12.61 -8.39 -4.91
CA LYS A 47 -11.76 -9.14 -5.84
C LYS A 47 -12.54 -9.51 -7.10
N GLN A 48 -13.73 -10.09 -6.96
CA GLN A 48 -14.62 -10.46 -8.08
C GLN A 48 -14.98 -9.25 -8.94
N GLN A 49 -15.30 -8.09 -8.34
CA GLN A 49 -15.59 -6.88 -9.11
C GLN A 49 -14.37 -6.38 -9.89
N MET A 50 -13.18 -6.43 -9.30
CA MET A 50 -11.94 -6.04 -9.98
C MET A 50 -11.61 -7.00 -11.11
N GLU A 51 -11.76 -8.29 -10.88
CA GLU A 51 -11.57 -9.34 -11.89
C GLU A 51 -12.56 -9.19 -13.05
N ALA A 52 -13.85 -8.99 -12.77
CA ALA A 52 -14.85 -8.71 -13.80
C ALA A 52 -14.51 -7.45 -14.62
N ARG A 53 -13.97 -6.40 -13.97
CA ARG A 53 -13.50 -5.20 -14.66
C ARG A 53 -12.29 -5.49 -15.56
N LEU A 54 -11.34 -6.29 -15.09
CA LEU A 54 -10.18 -6.70 -15.87
C LEU A 54 -10.60 -7.57 -17.05
N LYS A 55 -11.50 -8.55 -16.85
CA LYS A 55 -12.07 -9.38 -17.92
C LYS A 55 -12.79 -8.53 -18.97
N ALA A 56 -13.62 -7.58 -18.55
CA ALA A 56 -14.28 -6.64 -19.46
C ALA A 56 -13.28 -5.74 -20.22
N ALA A 57 -12.22 -5.27 -19.56
CA ALA A 57 -11.17 -4.48 -20.20
C ALA A 57 -10.38 -5.31 -21.24
N ARG A 58 -10.03 -6.56 -20.91
CA ARG A 58 -9.40 -7.51 -21.83
C ARG A 58 -10.29 -7.76 -23.05
N ARG A 59 -11.58 -8.01 -22.85
CA ARG A 59 -12.57 -8.18 -23.93
C ARG A 59 -12.61 -6.97 -24.86
N ARG A 60 -12.73 -5.75 -24.31
CA ARG A 60 -12.72 -4.50 -25.11
C ARG A 60 -11.42 -4.30 -25.90
N LYS A 61 -10.28 -4.64 -25.29
CA LYS A 61 -8.99 -4.58 -25.99
C LYS A 61 -8.95 -5.56 -27.15
N ARG A 62 -9.45 -6.78 -26.95
CA ARG A 62 -9.52 -7.82 -27.99
C ARG A 62 -10.46 -7.45 -29.14
N GLU A 63 -11.67 -6.97 -28.81
CA GLU A 63 -12.63 -6.46 -29.80
C GLU A 63 -12.02 -5.32 -30.64
N ARG A 64 -11.26 -4.41 -30.00
CA ARG A 64 -10.54 -3.33 -30.70
C ARG A 64 -9.48 -3.86 -31.67
N MET A 65 -8.87 -5.01 -31.38
CA MET A 65 -7.91 -5.68 -32.26
C MET A 65 -8.60 -6.54 -33.34
N GLY A 66 -9.93 -6.57 -33.40
CA GLY A 66 -10.69 -7.36 -34.37
C GLY A 66 -10.60 -8.87 -34.14
N LEU A 67 -10.11 -9.31 -32.98
CA LEU A 67 -10.07 -10.71 -32.62
C LEU A 67 -11.46 -11.16 -32.13
N PRO A 68 -11.90 -12.39 -32.48
CA PRO A 68 -13.15 -12.96 -31.97
C PRO A 68 -13.23 -12.94 -30.43
N PRO A 69 -14.43 -12.87 -29.84
CA PRO A 69 -14.61 -13.07 -28.41
C PRO A 69 -13.98 -14.40 -27.99
N GLU A 70 -13.11 -14.36 -27.00
CA GLU A 70 -12.49 -15.56 -26.43
C GLU A 70 -13.58 -16.33 -25.69
N ASP A 71 -13.81 -17.59 -26.09
CA ASP A 71 -14.81 -18.46 -25.46
C ASP A 71 -14.48 -18.59 -23.96
N GLU A 72 -15.46 -18.32 -23.10
CA GLU A 72 -15.31 -18.25 -21.63
C GLU A 72 -14.96 -19.60 -20.97
N GLN A 73 -14.57 -20.60 -21.74
CA GLN A 73 -14.45 -22.01 -21.35
C GLN A 73 -13.04 -22.43 -20.92
N GLN A 74 -12.05 -21.52 -20.94
CA GLN A 74 -10.74 -21.76 -20.35
C GLN A 74 -10.37 -20.59 -19.45
N GLU A 75 -10.78 -20.64 -18.19
CA GLU A 75 -9.94 -20.06 -17.14
C GLU A 75 -8.62 -20.85 -17.15
N PRO A 76 -7.46 -20.22 -17.34
CA PRO A 76 -6.21 -20.97 -17.24
C PRO A 76 -6.03 -21.40 -15.78
N GLU A 77 -5.91 -22.70 -15.56
CA GLU A 77 -5.05 -23.23 -14.50
C GLU A 77 -3.66 -22.62 -14.74
N VAL A 78 -3.31 -21.57 -13.99
CA VAL A 78 -1.96 -21.00 -14.06
C VAL A 78 -1.03 -21.95 -13.33
N ASN A 79 -0.41 -22.83 -14.10
CA ASN A 79 0.92 -23.35 -13.83
C ASN A 79 1.91 -22.19 -14.03
N GLU A 80 2.80 -21.94 -13.06
CA GLU A 80 3.64 -20.74 -12.94
C GLU A 80 4.88 -20.71 -13.88
N GLU A 81 4.83 -21.31 -15.07
CA GLU A 81 6.02 -21.45 -15.93
C GLU A 81 5.69 -21.12 -17.40
N ALA A 82 5.57 -19.84 -17.73
CA ALA A 82 5.68 -19.33 -19.11
C ALA A 82 5.75 -17.80 -19.10
N ASP A 83 6.89 -17.23 -18.72
CA ASP A 83 7.20 -15.85 -19.09
C ASP A 83 8.72 -15.71 -19.29
N GLU A 84 9.21 -16.28 -20.39
CA GLU A 84 10.53 -16.00 -20.97
C GLU A 84 10.58 -16.62 -22.38
N GLU A 85 10.03 -15.93 -23.38
CA GLU A 85 10.64 -15.79 -24.72
C GLU A 85 9.75 -15.01 -25.69
N GLU A 86 10.39 -14.04 -26.35
CA GLU A 86 10.10 -13.60 -27.72
C GLU A 86 8.93 -12.61 -27.97
N GLU A 87 9.23 -11.32 -27.88
CA GLU A 87 8.77 -10.39 -28.93
C GLU A 87 9.82 -9.30 -29.21
N GLU A 88 10.79 -9.63 -30.07
CA GLU A 88 11.67 -8.65 -30.71
C GLU A 88 10.92 -7.86 -31.81
N ALA A 89 10.98 -6.54 -31.67
CA ALA A 89 11.16 -5.53 -32.73
C ALA A 89 10.16 -5.42 -33.91
N LYS A 90 9.35 -4.35 -33.89
CA LYS A 90 9.24 -3.40 -35.03
C LYS A 90 9.21 -1.93 -34.57
N PRO A 91 10.03 -1.03 -35.15
CA PRO A 91 10.00 0.40 -34.82
C PRO A 91 8.89 1.11 -35.60
N VAL A 92 7.91 1.68 -34.89
CA VAL A 92 6.94 2.61 -35.46
C VAL A 92 7.35 4.03 -35.08
N GLU A 93 7.72 4.79 -36.09
CA GLU A 93 8.12 6.20 -36.03
C GLU A 93 7.00 7.07 -35.42
N LYS A 94 7.35 7.89 -34.43
CA LYS A 94 6.44 8.88 -33.82
C LYS A 94 6.44 10.17 -34.66
N PRO A 95 5.34 10.58 -35.32
CA PRO A 95 5.19 11.97 -35.71
C PRO A 95 4.96 12.84 -34.47
N LYS A 96 5.84 13.82 -34.29
CA LYS A 96 5.69 14.94 -33.36
C LYS A 96 4.47 15.79 -33.77
N SER A 97 3.87 16.42 -32.76
CA SER A 97 2.82 17.45 -32.80
C SER A 97 1.38 16.95 -32.80
N LEU A 98 0.75 16.98 -31.62
CA LEU A 98 -0.41 17.84 -31.35
C LEU A 98 -0.38 18.17 -29.85
N GLN A 99 -0.33 19.46 -29.55
CA GLN A 99 -0.34 20.03 -28.21
C GLN A 99 -1.73 19.81 -27.61
N ASN A 100 -1.88 18.84 -26.72
CA ASN A 100 -3.05 18.76 -25.86
C ASN A 100 -2.89 19.78 -24.73
N PRO A 101 -3.82 20.72 -24.50
CA PRO A 101 -3.73 21.62 -23.36
C PRO A 101 -3.82 20.77 -22.09
N THR A 102 -2.73 20.73 -21.34
CA THR A 102 -2.63 20.06 -20.04
C THR A 102 -3.55 20.77 -19.05
N THR A 103 -4.83 20.41 -19.05
CA THR A 103 -5.74 20.73 -17.94
C THR A 103 -5.47 19.73 -16.81
N THR A 104 -4.25 19.76 -16.27
CA THR A 104 -3.96 19.14 -14.98
C THR A 104 -4.83 19.85 -13.95
N LYS A 105 -5.85 19.15 -13.44
CA LYS A 105 -6.69 19.67 -12.36
C LYS A 105 -5.77 20.14 -11.23
N PRO A 106 -6.02 21.31 -10.62
CA PRO A 106 -5.22 21.77 -9.51
C PRO A 106 -5.21 20.70 -8.40
N PRO A 107 -4.10 20.54 -7.68
CA PRO A 107 -4.01 19.54 -6.62
C PRO A 107 -5.13 19.77 -5.62
N LYS A 108 -5.85 18.70 -5.26
CA LYS A 108 -6.98 18.79 -4.33
C LYS A 108 -6.46 19.21 -2.96
N VAL A 109 -6.76 20.45 -2.56
CA VAL A 109 -6.43 21.00 -1.24
C VAL A 109 -7.24 20.24 -0.18
N ARG A 110 -6.56 19.77 0.86
CA ARG A 110 -7.22 19.06 1.96
C ARG A 110 -8.00 20.07 2.81
N PRO A 111 -9.12 19.69 3.45
CA PRO A 111 -9.96 20.63 4.19
C PRO A 111 -9.25 21.33 5.36
N TRP A 112 -8.13 20.81 5.85
CA TRP A 112 -7.31 21.39 6.93
C TRP A 112 -6.10 22.19 6.44
N ASP A 113 -5.85 22.23 5.12
CA ASP A 113 -4.88 23.11 4.46
C ASP A 113 -5.54 24.42 3.98
N ILE A 114 -6.86 24.53 4.11
CA ILE A 114 -7.63 25.76 3.81
C ILE A 114 -7.29 26.81 4.89
N GLY A 115 -6.87 28.01 4.47
CA GLY A 115 -6.50 29.11 5.37
C GLY A 115 -5.00 29.24 5.67
N LYS A 116 -4.16 28.31 5.20
CA LYS A 116 -2.69 28.48 5.18
C LYS A 116 -2.27 29.27 3.93
N GLU A 117 -2.86 30.44 3.74
CA GLU A 117 -2.55 31.36 2.64
C GLU A 117 -1.15 31.93 2.85
N GLY A 118 -0.15 31.28 2.24
CA GLY A 118 1.27 31.63 2.45
C GLY A 118 2.21 30.43 2.44
N VAL A 119 1.68 29.19 2.51
CA VAL A 119 2.46 28.00 2.14
C VAL A 119 2.60 28.02 0.62
N LYS A 120 3.54 28.84 0.16
CA LYS A 120 4.01 28.87 -1.22
C LYS A 120 4.26 27.44 -1.64
N GLN A 121 3.71 27.09 -2.80
CA GLN A 121 3.87 25.85 -3.54
C GLN A 121 5.14 25.13 -3.10
N VAL A 122 4.98 24.07 -2.29
CA VAL A 122 6.10 23.24 -1.85
C VAL A 122 6.81 22.82 -3.13
N MET A 123 8.07 23.22 -3.29
CA MET A 123 8.89 22.90 -4.46
C MET A 123 8.73 21.40 -4.76
N SER A 124 8.70 21.01 -6.05
CA SER A 124 8.66 19.58 -6.39
C SER A 124 9.81 18.87 -5.68
N GLN A 125 9.63 17.58 -5.36
CA GLN A 125 10.69 16.78 -4.75
C GLN A 125 11.96 16.83 -5.61
N GLU A 126 11.80 16.83 -6.93
CA GLU A 126 12.88 16.97 -7.90
C GLU A 126 13.57 18.33 -7.79
N ASP A 127 12.81 19.42 -7.77
CA ASP A 127 13.33 20.79 -7.59
C ASP A 127 14.11 20.94 -6.27
N TRP A 128 13.61 20.32 -5.19
CA TRP A 128 14.26 20.33 -3.88
C TRP A 128 15.58 19.55 -3.92
N VAL A 129 15.57 18.37 -4.55
CA VAL A 129 16.77 17.54 -4.72
C VAL A 129 17.81 18.28 -5.57
N GLU A 130 17.42 18.95 -6.65
CA GLU A 130 18.33 19.74 -7.48
C GLU A 130 18.92 20.93 -6.73
N LYS A 131 18.10 21.66 -5.96
CA LYS A 131 18.58 22.74 -5.11
C LYS A 131 19.62 22.22 -4.11
N LYS A 132 19.36 21.08 -3.46
CA LYS A 132 20.31 20.46 -2.54
C LYS A 132 21.55 19.88 -3.21
N ARG A 133 21.48 19.49 -4.48
CA ARG A 133 22.65 19.10 -5.28
C ARG A 133 23.52 20.31 -5.59
N LYS A 134 22.93 21.47 -5.93
CA LYS A 134 23.65 22.73 -6.21
C LYS A 134 24.31 23.33 -4.97
N GLU A 135 23.70 23.15 -3.79
CA GLU A 135 24.27 23.59 -2.51
C GLU A 135 25.42 22.68 -2.00
N ARG A 136 25.55 21.44 -2.50
CA ARG A 136 26.55 20.47 -2.01
C ARG A 136 27.91 20.69 -2.69
N VAL A 137 28.99 20.52 -1.92
CA VAL A 137 30.36 20.49 -2.44
C VAL A 137 30.53 19.31 -3.42
N ASP A 138 31.06 19.57 -4.61
CA ASP A 138 31.22 18.57 -5.68
C ASP A 138 32.16 17.41 -5.28
N GLU A 139 33.08 17.63 -4.34
CA GLU A 139 33.97 16.59 -3.79
C GLU A 139 33.20 15.45 -3.09
N PHE A 140 31.96 15.71 -2.65
CA PHE A 140 31.09 14.72 -2.04
C PHE A 140 29.94 14.29 -2.97
N ALA A 141 29.90 14.81 -4.20
CA ALA A 141 28.98 14.33 -5.22
C ALA A 141 29.49 12.98 -5.75
N PRO A 142 28.59 12.03 -6.08
CA PRO A 142 29.03 10.84 -6.78
C PRO A 142 29.72 11.26 -8.09
N PRO A 143 30.82 10.59 -8.49
CA PRO A 143 31.51 10.89 -9.73
C PRO A 143 30.54 11.03 -10.90
N SER A 144 30.78 12.00 -11.78
CA SER A 144 29.90 12.28 -12.92
C SER A 144 29.66 11.06 -13.80
N SER A 145 30.56 10.06 -13.75
CA SER A 145 30.47 8.77 -14.44
C SER A 145 29.25 7.92 -14.08
N TYR A 146 28.60 8.17 -12.93
CA TYR A 146 27.40 7.42 -12.52
C TYR A 146 26.09 8.04 -13.03
N ARG A 147 26.15 9.21 -13.67
CA ARG A 147 24.95 9.82 -14.25
C ARG A 147 24.62 9.14 -15.59
N PRO A 148 23.34 8.84 -15.87
CA PRO A 148 22.94 8.18 -17.13
C PRO A 148 23.27 9.03 -18.37
N ASP A 149 23.40 10.34 -18.20
CA ASP A 149 23.74 11.30 -19.27
C ASP A 149 25.25 11.51 -19.42
N PHE A 150 26.08 10.72 -18.74
CA PHE A 150 27.53 10.85 -18.81
C PHE A 150 28.05 10.37 -20.16
N ILE A 151 28.49 11.32 -20.99
CA ILE A 151 29.26 11.06 -22.19
C ILE A 151 30.73 11.18 -21.79
N PRO A 152 31.52 10.09 -21.83
CA PRO A 152 32.97 10.18 -21.62
C PRO A 152 33.54 11.12 -22.68
N SER A 153 34.02 12.30 -22.29
CA SER A 153 34.74 13.17 -23.21
C SER A 153 36.07 12.51 -23.54
N SER A 154 36.24 12.07 -24.79
CA SER A 154 37.47 11.46 -25.30
C SER A 154 38.52 12.53 -25.63
N ASP A 155 38.70 13.53 -24.78
CA ASP A 155 39.68 14.60 -24.98
C ASP A 155 41.01 14.22 -24.31
N PRO A 156 42.09 13.91 -25.05
CA PRO A 156 43.32 13.36 -24.50
C PRO A 156 44.27 14.48 -24.01
N GLN A 157 43.77 15.41 -23.19
CA GLN A 157 44.55 16.56 -22.70
C GLN A 157 44.25 16.89 -21.23
N VAL A 158 44.31 15.89 -20.34
CA VAL A 158 44.61 16.16 -18.92
C VAL A 158 45.87 15.39 -18.56
N LYS A 159 47.01 16.07 -18.65
CA LYS A 159 48.32 15.55 -18.25
C LYS A 159 48.26 15.22 -16.76
N SER A 160 48.15 13.94 -16.42
CA SER A 160 48.39 13.47 -15.06
C SER A 160 49.86 13.75 -14.72
N LYS A 161 50.09 14.40 -13.58
CA LYS A 161 51.44 14.61 -13.05
C LYS A 161 52.04 13.23 -12.72
N PRO A 162 53.33 12.96 -13.03
CA PRO A 162 53.92 11.65 -12.76
C PRO A 162 53.99 11.42 -11.25
N THR A 163 53.24 10.43 -10.77
CA THR A 163 53.35 9.96 -9.40
C THR A 163 54.65 9.16 -9.26
N LEU A 164 55.45 9.58 -8.28
CA LEU A 164 56.69 9.01 -7.76
C LEU A 164 57.01 7.57 -8.21
N PHE A 165 58.11 7.44 -8.94
CA PHE A 165 58.79 6.19 -9.25
C PHE A 165 59.25 5.50 -7.95
N PHE A 166 58.70 4.34 -7.62
CA PHE A 166 59.36 3.37 -6.76
C PHE A 166 60.12 2.37 -7.63
N SER A 167 61.34 2.76 -8.01
CA SER A 167 62.30 1.85 -8.64
C SER A 167 62.85 0.88 -7.60
N SER A 168 62.25 -0.31 -7.52
CA SER A 168 63.00 -1.52 -7.15
C SER A 168 62.32 -2.78 -7.70
N LYS A 169 62.64 -3.14 -8.95
CA LYS A 169 62.94 -4.51 -9.42
C LYS A 169 62.88 -4.56 -10.95
N LYS A 170 63.94 -5.14 -11.54
CA LYS A 170 64.13 -5.35 -12.98
C LYS A 170 63.05 -6.26 -13.60
N PRO A 171 62.80 -6.15 -14.92
CA PRO A 171 61.73 -6.83 -15.62
C PRO A 171 62.10 -8.27 -15.99
N LYS A 172 61.12 -9.17 -15.95
CA LYS A 172 61.14 -10.40 -16.76
C LYS A 172 60.05 -10.29 -17.81
N SER A 173 60.49 -10.17 -19.05
CA SER A 173 59.72 -10.40 -20.26
C SER A 173 59.20 -11.84 -20.28
N ALA A 174 57.93 -12.02 -20.64
CA ALA A 174 57.51 -12.95 -21.69
C ALA A 174 55.99 -12.84 -21.88
N ARG A 175 55.61 -12.87 -23.15
CA ARG A 175 54.26 -13.03 -23.66
C ARG A 175 53.61 -14.26 -23.03
N ASP A 176 52.31 -14.21 -22.76
CA ASP A 176 51.38 -15.09 -23.46
C ASP A 176 49.93 -14.82 -23.04
N SER A 177 49.13 -14.58 -24.07
CA SER A 177 47.67 -14.60 -24.07
C SER A 177 47.16 -16.00 -23.79
N VAL A 178 46.43 -16.19 -22.69
CA VAL A 178 45.64 -17.40 -22.48
C VAL A 178 44.30 -17.06 -21.85
N LYS A 179 43.23 -17.42 -22.58
CA LYS A 179 41.85 -17.55 -22.13
C LYS A 179 41.80 -18.26 -20.78
N ARG A 180 41.14 -17.66 -19.78
CA ARG A 180 40.75 -18.36 -18.56
C ARG A 180 39.26 -18.66 -18.63
N GLN A 181 38.92 -19.83 -19.16
CA GLN A 181 37.66 -20.49 -18.85
C GLN A 181 37.69 -20.83 -17.36
N MET A 182 36.66 -20.41 -16.63
CA MET A 182 36.44 -20.81 -15.24
C MET A 182 35.46 -21.98 -15.29
N GLU A 183 35.99 -23.20 -15.13
CA GLU A 183 35.19 -24.36 -14.78
C GLU A 183 34.78 -24.19 -13.31
N ILE A 184 33.46 -24.17 -13.07
CA ILE A 184 32.89 -24.14 -11.72
C ILE A 184 32.73 -25.60 -11.29
N SER A 185 33.59 -26.02 -10.38
CA SER A 185 33.44 -27.30 -9.68
C SER A 185 32.24 -27.23 -8.73
N SER A 186 31.36 -28.22 -8.91
CA SER A 186 30.35 -28.74 -8.00
C SER A 186 30.72 -28.67 -6.51
N CYS A 187 29.77 -28.22 -5.69
CA CYS A 187 29.42 -28.90 -4.44
C CYS A 187 27.93 -28.70 -4.12
N ASP A 188 27.23 -29.83 -4.09
CA ASP A 188 25.85 -30.02 -3.66
C ASP A 188 25.68 -29.85 -2.14
N ASP A 189 24.40 -29.73 -1.75
CA ASP A 189 23.78 -30.19 -0.50
C ASP A 189 23.70 -29.20 0.68
N LEU A 190 22.50 -28.62 0.88
CA LEU A 190 21.60 -28.93 2.00
C LEU A 190 20.48 -27.88 2.17
N GLU A 191 19.23 -28.36 2.27
CA GLU A 191 18.03 -27.58 2.57
C GLU A 191 18.04 -26.95 3.97
N ALA A 192 17.42 -25.76 4.12
CA ALA A 192 16.36 -25.44 5.09
C ALA A 192 16.35 -23.96 5.54
N ALA A 193 15.17 -23.34 5.37
CA ALA A 193 14.58 -22.28 6.19
C ALA A 193 15.32 -20.93 6.41
N GLY A 194 14.66 -19.83 6.01
CA GLY A 194 14.80 -18.55 6.72
C GLY A 194 14.78 -17.31 5.84
N SER A 195 13.61 -16.66 5.80
CA SER A 195 13.44 -15.26 5.37
C SER A 195 14.49 -14.34 6.00
N SER A 196 15.28 -13.65 5.17
CA SER A 196 16.00 -12.44 5.59
C SER A 196 16.07 -11.44 4.45
N THR A 197 15.12 -10.52 4.43
CA THR A 197 15.20 -9.29 3.65
C THR A 197 16.28 -8.39 4.26
N GLU A 198 17.33 -8.15 3.48
CA GLU A 198 18.13 -6.92 3.39
C GLU A 198 18.54 -6.22 4.71
N THR A 199 19.82 -6.33 5.05
CA THR A 199 20.48 -5.40 5.99
C THR A 199 21.38 -4.44 5.21
N ARG A 200 20.82 -3.28 4.83
CA ARG A 200 21.61 -2.10 4.48
C ARG A 200 21.16 -0.91 5.34
N GLY A 201 22.06 -0.49 6.23
CA GLY A 201 22.01 0.84 6.86
C GLY A 201 20.99 1.01 7.98
N ARG A 202 21.19 0.33 9.13
CA ARG A 202 20.54 0.76 10.38
C ARG A 202 21.46 1.73 11.11
N GLY A 203 21.16 3.02 10.99
CA GLY A 203 21.50 3.95 12.06
C GLY A 203 20.83 3.48 13.35
N THR A 204 21.42 3.82 14.50
CA THR A 204 20.84 3.57 15.83
C THR A 204 19.57 4.40 16.01
N GLU A 205 18.47 3.93 15.42
CA GLU A 205 17.14 4.42 15.75
C GLU A 205 16.78 3.85 17.11
N VAL A 206 17.02 4.64 18.16
CA VAL A 206 16.49 4.34 19.49
C VAL A 206 14.97 4.34 19.33
N PRO A 207 14.29 3.21 19.55
CA PRO A 207 12.84 3.18 19.42
C PRO A 207 12.25 4.22 20.37
N PRO A 208 11.20 4.94 19.96
CA PRO A 208 10.56 5.90 20.85
C PRO A 208 10.17 5.19 22.15
N PRO A 209 10.27 5.88 23.31
CA PRO A 209 9.89 5.28 24.57
C PRO A 209 8.46 4.77 24.46
N ALA A 210 8.20 3.58 25.03
CA ALA A 210 6.89 2.92 25.05
C ALA A 210 5.89 3.73 25.89
N THR A 211 5.51 4.88 25.35
CA THR A 211 4.51 5.78 25.89
C THR A 211 3.18 5.44 25.25
N PHE A 212 2.15 5.39 26.08
CA PHE A 212 0.78 5.03 25.68
C PHE A 212 0.22 5.94 24.57
N GLU A 213 0.79 7.14 24.37
CA GLU A 213 0.37 8.08 23.32
C GLU A 213 0.77 7.65 21.90
N TYR A 214 1.90 6.93 21.73
CA TYR A 214 2.41 6.60 20.40
C TYR A 214 1.95 5.22 19.89
N TYR A 215 1.76 4.25 20.78
CA TYR A 215 1.27 2.90 20.46
C TYR A 215 -0.15 2.60 20.97
N GLY A 216 -0.79 3.57 21.64
CA GLY A 216 -2.17 3.44 22.08
C GLY A 216 -3.13 3.38 20.89
N PRO A 217 -4.27 2.69 21.00
CA PRO A 217 -5.32 2.77 19.99
C PRO A 217 -5.76 4.25 19.94
N THR A 218 -5.40 4.96 18.88
CA THR A 218 -6.03 6.25 18.60
C THR A 218 -7.49 5.94 18.38
N SER A 219 -8.33 6.18 19.40
CA SER A 219 -9.77 6.15 19.28
C SER A 219 -10.18 7.34 18.41
N THR A 220 -9.93 7.22 17.11
CA THR A 220 -10.59 8.06 16.12
C THR A 220 -12.07 7.74 16.25
N ALA A 221 -12.79 8.57 17.01
CA ALA A 221 -14.23 8.55 17.08
C ALA A 221 -14.80 8.44 15.67
N VAL A 222 -15.52 7.35 15.41
CA VAL A 222 -16.29 7.15 14.19
C VAL A 222 -17.31 8.29 14.13
N LYS A 223 -17.00 9.34 13.36
CA LYS A 223 -17.96 10.39 13.05
C LYS A 223 -19.05 9.74 12.18
N LYS A 224 -20.23 9.55 12.76
CA LYS A 224 -21.43 9.16 12.02
C LYS A 224 -21.68 10.22 10.94
N ASN A 225 -21.62 9.81 9.68
CA ASN A 225 -22.04 10.64 8.56
C ASN A 225 -23.57 10.79 8.65
N TYR A 226 -24.05 11.95 9.12
CA TYR A 226 -25.40 12.38 8.81
C TYR A 226 -25.47 12.63 7.30
N THR A 227 -26.39 11.97 6.61
CA THR A 227 -26.71 12.25 5.21
C THR A 227 -27.21 13.70 5.14
N LYS A 228 -26.47 14.55 4.41
CA LYS A 228 -26.87 15.94 4.18
C LYS A 228 -28.01 15.96 3.15
N GLY A 229 -29.13 16.56 3.54
CA GLY A 229 -30.03 17.25 2.61
C GLY A 229 -31.41 16.61 2.43
N GLY A 230 -31.49 15.41 1.85
CA GLY A 230 -32.79 14.82 1.47
C GLY A 230 -33.55 14.15 2.61
N ASP A 231 -32.85 13.53 3.55
CA ASP A 231 -33.47 12.74 4.62
C ASP A 231 -33.92 13.58 5.82
N LEU A 232 -33.42 14.81 5.97
CA LEU A 232 -33.70 15.64 7.14
C LEU A 232 -35.15 16.11 7.16
N GLU A 233 -35.66 16.60 6.02
CA GLU A 233 -37.05 17.04 5.88
C GLU A 233 -38.02 15.87 6.09
N SER A 234 -37.73 14.72 5.49
CA SER A 234 -38.52 13.49 5.68
C SER A 234 -38.49 12.99 7.13
N ALA A 235 -37.34 13.07 7.81
CA ALA A 235 -37.20 12.70 9.22
C ALA A 235 -37.95 13.67 10.15
N ILE A 236 -37.93 14.97 9.85
CA ILE A 236 -38.71 15.98 10.59
C ILE A 236 -40.21 15.74 10.40
N ASP A 237 -40.66 15.53 9.15
CA ASP A 237 -42.07 15.24 8.83
C ASP A 237 -42.55 13.95 9.49
N ALA A 238 -41.74 12.89 9.46
CA ALA A 238 -42.05 11.63 10.14
C ALA A 238 -42.16 11.83 11.66
N GLY A 239 -41.24 12.60 12.25
CA GLY A 239 -41.27 12.95 13.67
C GLY A 239 -42.52 13.74 14.07
N LEU A 240 -42.93 14.72 13.27
CA LEU A 240 -44.13 15.53 13.52
C LEU A 240 -45.42 14.70 13.36
N LYS A 241 -45.49 13.81 12.35
CA LYS A 241 -46.61 12.88 12.17
C LYS A 241 -46.75 11.94 13.36
N PHE A 242 -45.64 11.40 13.87
CA PHE A 242 -45.64 10.55 15.05
C PHE A 242 -46.14 11.28 16.29
N LEU A 243 -45.68 12.51 16.53
CA LEU A 243 -46.17 13.33 17.65
C LEU A 243 -47.67 13.63 17.54
N ARG A 244 -48.17 13.93 16.34
CA ARG A 244 -49.61 14.13 16.12
C ARG A 244 -50.41 12.86 16.43
N GLN A 245 -49.95 11.70 15.95
CA GLN A 245 -50.58 10.41 16.25
C GLN A 245 -50.61 10.14 17.75
N GLN A 246 -49.50 10.39 18.47
CA GLN A 246 -49.46 10.23 19.92
C GLN A 246 -50.45 11.16 20.65
N THR A 247 -50.61 12.41 20.18
CA THR A 247 -51.60 13.33 20.76
C THR A 247 -53.03 12.91 20.46
N GLU A 248 -53.33 12.42 19.26
CA GLU A 248 -54.65 11.91 18.88
C GLU A 248 -54.98 10.63 19.64
N GLU A 249 -54.03 9.70 19.77
CA GLU A 249 -54.18 8.50 20.61
C GLU A 249 -54.44 8.88 22.06
N LYS A 250 -53.68 9.85 22.61
CA LYS A 250 -53.89 10.33 23.97
C LYS A 250 -55.24 11.03 24.15
N GLN A 251 -55.70 11.82 23.17
CA GLN A 251 -57.03 12.43 23.19
C GLN A 251 -58.12 11.36 23.10
N LYS A 252 -57.98 10.39 22.22
CA LYS A 252 -58.91 9.25 22.09
C LYS A 252 -58.96 8.42 23.36
N MET A 253 -57.83 8.24 24.05
CA MET A 253 -57.79 7.56 25.35
C MET A 253 -58.45 8.40 26.45
N ARG A 254 -58.37 9.74 26.40
CA ARG A 254 -59.11 10.65 27.28
C ARG A 254 -60.62 10.58 27.02
N GLU A 255 -61.04 10.67 25.75
CA GLU A 255 -62.44 10.55 25.36
C GLU A 255 -63.05 9.19 25.72
N LYS A 256 -62.24 8.13 25.67
CA LYS A 256 -62.64 6.78 26.09
C LYS A 256 -62.61 6.58 27.61
N GLY A 257 -62.31 7.61 28.40
CA GLY A 257 -62.25 7.55 29.86
C GLY A 257 -61.11 6.67 30.40
N LEU A 258 -60.09 6.38 29.60
CA LEU A 258 -58.99 5.49 29.98
C LEU A 258 -57.82 6.23 30.65
N LEU A 259 -57.86 7.56 30.69
CA LEU A 259 -56.81 8.42 31.25
C LEU A 259 -57.22 9.14 32.55
N ASP A 260 -58.43 8.91 33.06
CA ASP A 260 -58.93 9.46 34.32
C ASP A 260 -59.00 8.39 35.41
N ILE A 261 -57.82 7.98 35.90
CA ILE A 261 -57.65 7.45 37.27
C ILE A 261 -56.32 8.00 37.78
N VAL A 262 -56.35 9.28 38.19
CA VAL A 262 -55.93 9.89 39.48
C VAL A 262 -56.25 11.37 39.39
#